data_AF-A0A538QVE6-F1
#
_entry.id   AF-A0A538QVE6-F1
#
_cell.length_a   1.000
_cell.length_b   1.000
_cell.length_c   1.000
_cell.angle_alpha   90.00
_cell.angle_beta   90.00
_cell.angle_gamma   90.00
#
_symmetry.space_group_name_H-M   'P 1'
#
loop_
_entity.id
_entity.type
_entity.pdbx_description
1 polymer ?
#
loop_
_entity_poly.entity_id
_entity_poly.type
_entity_poly.pdbx_seq_one_letter_code
_entity_poly.pdbx_strand_id
1 'polypeptide(L)'
;MIVQAINRALAGQHLSRDEMAEVIGQIMDGAATPAQIGGLLIALRAKGESVDEIVGAAAAMRHRALPMTCPRHDRSIDTCGTGGDASGMLNVSTLAAILLAACGGNVAKHGNRALSSRCGSADVLEALDITVDAEPSAIARAIEVAGIGFMFAPKFHAAMRHVTGPRKELGTRTIFNLLGPLTNPARVRHQVVGVFDRKWCEPLAAALGALGVRRAAVVHGAGGIDEIAVRGETHVEIWDDGQLTTHTFTSATFGCGEADPAGLAGGDAAHNAAVLRKVLAGHEVGPGERYEAMLQAAAMTAALGLALLEPGELDLGRLPDQLIHARTAVLDGAARLVLHKWQEVSRAAPDADLAHARTHAAISACRGVRRAALPPRGDRPSCARPRDARTQAGTVTVRDALPAGKRTPPRHTAGAAAELDTAGEAEELA
;
A
#
# COMPACT_ATOMS: atom_id res chain seq x y z
N MET A 1 -11.20 4.72 -33.38
CA MET A 1 -12.12 3.78 -32.71
C MET A 1 -13.14 4.42 -31.77
N ILE A 2 -12.79 5.46 -30.98
CA ILE A 2 -13.64 5.98 -29.88
C ILE A 2 -15.15 6.15 -30.18
N VAL A 3 -15.55 6.63 -31.36
CA VAL A 3 -16.97 6.78 -31.73
C VAL A 3 -17.73 5.44 -31.77
N GLN A 4 -17.10 4.37 -32.27
CA GLN A 4 -17.69 3.02 -32.27
C GLN A 4 -17.79 2.46 -30.85
N ALA A 5 -16.79 2.76 -30.01
CA ALA A 5 -16.78 2.36 -28.61
C ALA A 5 -17.90 3.03 -27.79
N ILE A 6 -18.18 4.32 -28.03
CA ILE A 6 -19.32 5.03 -27.46
C ILE A 6 -20.63 4.33 -27.86
N ASN A 7 -20.84 4.06 -29.15
CA ASN A 7 -22.06 3.41 -29.64
C ASN A 7 -22.28 2.01 -29.03
N ARG A 8 -21.21 1.22 -28.86
CA ARG A 8 -21.29 -0.09 -28.19
C ARG A 8 -21.61 0.02 -26.70
N ALA A 9 -20.95 0.94 -25.99
CA ALA A 9 -21.24 1.17 -24.58
C ALA A 9 -22.70 1.63 -24.36
N LEU A 10 -23.22 2.52 -25.21
CA LEU A 10 -24.64 2.94 -25.20
C LEU A 10 -25.61 1.79 -25.54
N ALA A 11 -25.18 0.81 -26.32
CA ALA A 11 -25.94 -0.42 -26.60
C ALA A 11 -25.80 -1.49 -25.50
N GLY A 12 -25.20 -1.18 -24.35
CA GLY A 12 -24.96 -2.13 -23.26
C GLY A 12 -23.88 -3.18 -23.54
N GLN A 13 -23.08 -3.01 -24.60
CA GLN A 13 -22.06 -3.97 -25.02
C GLN A 13 -20.70 -3.60 -24.43
N HIS A 14 -20.03 -4.57 -23.81
CA HIS A 14 -18.64 -4.39 -23.35
C HIS A 14 -17.66 -4.36 -24.52
N LEU A 15 -16.54 -3.67 -24.31
CA LEU A 15 -15.35 -3.70 -25.16
C LEU A 15 -14.41 -4.82 -24.70
N SER A 16 -13.63 -5.38 -25.63
CA SER A 16 -12.52 -6.26 -25.28
C SER A 16 -11.35 -5.48 -24.66
N ARG A 17 -10.39 -6.19 -24.08
CA ARG A 17 -9.14 -5.59 -23.54
C ARG A 17 -8.41 -4.75 -24.58
N ASP A 18 -8.26 -5.29 -25.79
CA ASP A 18 -7.51 -4.65 -26.87
C ASP A 18 -8.27 -3.44 -27.42
N GLU A 19 -9.58 -3.55 -27.60
CA GLU A 19 -10.44 -2.44 -28.03
C GLU A 19 -10.39 -1.29 -27.02
N MET A 20 -10.49 -1.58 -25.73
CA MET A 20 -10.42 -0.55 -24.69
C MET A 20 -9.01 0.03 -24.55
N ALA A 21 -7.96 -0.78 -24.72
CA ALA A 21 -6.58 -0.29 -24.75
C ALA A 21 -6.32 0.66 -25.93
N GLU A 22 -6.88 0.37 -27.12
CA GLU A 22 -6.76 1.27 -28.28
C GLU A 22 -7.54 2.57 -28.08
N VAL A 23 -8.76 2.49 -27.53
CA VAL A 23 -9.60 3.67 -27.25
C VAL A 23 -8.97 4.57 -26.19
N ILE A 24 -8.46 4.01 -25.09
CA ILE A 24 -7.71 4.81 -24.10
C ILE A 24 -6.40 5.32 -24.68
N GLY A 25 -5.74 4.56 -25.57
CA GLY A 25 -4.62 5.04 -26.36
C GLY A 25 -4.94 6.32 -27.14
N GLN A 26 -6.04 6.32 -27.90
CA GLN A 26 -6.53 7.49 -28.65
C GLN A 26 -6.77 8.73 -27.75
N ILE A 27 -7.25 8.52 -26.52
CA ILE A 27 -7.40 9.62 -25.53
C ILE A 27 -6.03 10.11 -25.03
N MET A 28 -5.14 9.19 -24.66
CA MET A 28 -3.81 9.52 -24.11
C MET A 28 -2.86 10.16 -25.14
N ASP A 29 -3.08 9.88 -26.43
CA ASP A 29 -2.34 10.50 -27.55
C ASP A 29 -2.93 11.85 -27.97
N GLY A 30 -4.06 12.28 -27.37
CA GLY A 30 -4.73 13.54 -27.68
C GLY A 30 -5.55 13.55 -28.96
N ALA A 31 -5.89 12.37 -29.50
CA ALA A 31 -6.64 12.21 -30.76
C ALA A 31 -8.17 12.22 -30.58
N ALA A 32 -8.67 12.27 -29.33
CA ALA A 32 -10.09 12.33 -29.00
C ALA A 32 -10.52 13.74 -28.56
N THR A 33 -11.70 14.19 -28.99
CA THR A 33 -12.25 15.49 -28.57
C THR A 33 -12.82 15.43 -27.14
N PRO A 34 -12.93 16.57 -26.42
CA PRO A 34 -13.56 16.62 -25.10
C PRO A 34 -14.96 15.98 -25.06
N ALA A 35 -15.78 16.21 -26.09
CA ALA A 35 -17.11 15.62 -26.23
C ALA A 35 -17.08 14.10 -26.41
N GLN A 36 -16.13 13.56 -27.18
CA GLN A 36 -15.96 12.10 -27.35
C GLN A 36 -15.47 11.45 -26.05
N ILE A 37 -14.55 12.10 -25.34
CA ILE A 37 -14.08 11.63 -24.02
C ILE A 37 -15.25 11.62 -23.03
N GLY A 38 -16.00 12.73 -22.93
CA GLY A 38 -17.16 12.83 -22.04
C GLY A 38 -18.24 11.78 -22.35
N GLY A 39 -18.59 11.62 -23.63
CA GLY A 39 -19.56 10.63 -24.09
C GLY A 39 -19.15 9.19 -23.78
N LEU A 40 -17.88 8.83 -24.00
CA LEU A 40 -17.37 7.50 -23.65
C LEU A 40 -17.46 7.24 -22.15
N LEU A 41 -17.00 8.19 -21.33
CA LEU A 41 -16.94 8.01 -19.88
C LEU A 41 -18.32 7.86 -19.24
N ILE A 42 -19.31 8.59 -19.72
CA ILE A 42 -20.69 8.46 -19.24
C ILE A 42 -21.35 7.19 -19.78
N ALA A 43 -21.12 6.81 -21.04
CA ALA A 43 -21.65 5.55 -21.59
C ALA A 43 -21.07 4.31 -20.87
N LEU A 44 -19.76 4.29 -20.57
CA LEU A 44 -19.12 3.23 -19.79
C LEU A 44 -19.71 3.14 -18.38
N ARG A 45 -19.86 4.27 -17.68
CA ARG A 45 -20.45 4.29 -16.33
C ARG A 45 -21.92 3.86 -16.32
N ALA A 46 -22.70 4.26 -17.32
CA ALA A 46 -24.12 3.92 -17.40
C ALA A 46 -24.34 2.42 -17.69
N LYS A 47 -23.48 1.83 -18.52
CA LYS A 47 -23.42 0.37 -18.77
C LYS A 47 -22.88 -0.41 -17.57
N GLY A 48 -21.93 0.17 -16.84
CA GLY A 48 -21.03 -0.52 -15.92
C GLY A 48 -19.76 -0.97 -16.63
N GLU A 49 -18.62 -0.74 -16.00
CA GLU A 49 -17.29 -1.14 -16.46
C GLU A 49 -17.01 -2.64 -16.22
N SER A 50 -16.54 -3.38 -17.23
CA SER A 50 -16.06 -4.76 -17.05
C SER A 50 -14.60 -4.82 -16.63
N VAL A 51 -14.18 -5.96 -16.08
CA VAL A 51 -12.76 -6.25 -15.77
C VAL A 51 -11.88 -6.09 -17.01
N ASP A 52 -12.33 -6.54 -18.18
CA ASP A 52 -11.57 -6.41 -19.44
C ASP A 52 -11.40 -4.96 -19.88
N GLU A 53 -12.43 -4.12 -19.70
CA GLU A 53 -12.34 -2.67 -19.97
C GLU A 53 -11.37 -1.99 -19.00
N ILE A 54 -11.43 -2.34 -17.71
CA ILE A 54 -10.53 -1.82 -16.66
C ILE A 54 -9.07 -2.23 -16.94
N VAL A 55 -8.83 -3.49 -17.30
CA VAL A 55 -7.49 -4.02 -17.64
C VAL A 55 -6.94 -3.35 -18.90
N GLY A 56 -7.73 -3.24 -19.98
CA GLY A 56 -7.31 -2.57 -21.21
C GLY A 56 -6.95 -1.10 -20.99
N ALA A 57 -7.77 -0.39 -20.21
CA ALA A 57 -7.53 1.01 -19.85
C ALA A 57 -6.25 1.19 -19.02
N ALA A 58 -6.06 0.38 -17.97
CA ALA A 58 -4.86 0.41 -17.15
C ALA A 58 -3.59 0.03 -17.94
N ALA A 59 -3.67 -0.95 -18.85
CA ALA A 59 -2.57 -1.36 -19.71
C ALA A 59 -2.13 -0.22 -20.66
N ALA A 60 -3.08 0.46 -21.30
CA ALA A 60 -2.80 1.61 -22.17
C ALA A 60 -2.13 2.77 -21.42
N MET A 61 -2.55 3.04 -20.17
CA MET A 61 -1.90 4.01 -19.29
C MET A 61 -0.50 3.57 -18.84
N ARG A 62 -0.30 2.30 -18.46
CA ARG A 62 1.02 1.73 -18.09
C ARG A 62 2.01 1.68 -19.26
N HIS A 63 1.53 1.65 -20.50
CA HIS A 63 2.38 1.69 -21.71
C HIS A 63 2.88 3.11 -22.02
N ARG A 64 2.08 4.14 -21.68
CA ARG A 64 2.39 5.57 -21.90
C ARG A 64 2.92 6.29 -20.65
N ALA A 65 3.18 5.55 -19.57
CA ALA A 65 3.78 6.08 -18.37
C ALA A 65 5.29 6.31 -18.55
N LEU A 66 5.86 7.31 -17.86
CA LEU A 66 7.31 7.43 -17.73
C LEU A 66 7.87 6.13 -17.10
N PRO A 67 8.90 5.50 -17.69
CA PRO A 67 9.45 4.25 -17.14
C PRO A 67 9.99 4.42 -15.71
N MET A 68 9.70 3.45 -14.85
CA MET A 68 10.21 3.38 -13.48
C MET A 68 10.77 1.98 -13.19
N THR A 69 12.05 1.91 -12.82
CA THR A 69 12.68 0.66 -12.39
C THR A 69 12.71 0.61 -10.87
N CYS A 70 12.01 -0.35 -10.27
CA CYS A 70 12.03 -0.58 -8.83
C CYS A 70 13.14 -1.58 -8.46
N PRO A 71 14.11 -1.21 -7.61
CA PRO A 71 15.07 -2.18 -7.04
C PRO A 71 14.32 -3.30 -6.31
N ARG A 72 14.84 -4.53 -6.35
CA ARG A 72 14.23 -5.71 -5.69
C ARG A 72 12.74 -5.90 -6.10
N HIS A 73 12.44 -5.72 -7.39
CA HIS A 73 11.08 -5.71 -7.95
C HIS A 73 10.20 -6.89 -7.51
N ASP A 74 10.74 -8.10 -7.40
CA ASP A 74 9.98 -9.28 -6.93
C ASP A 74 9.49 -9.19 -5.48
N ARG A 75 10.00 -8.26 -4.67
CA ARG A 75 9.49 -7.92 -3.32
C ARG A 75 8.83 -6.55 -3.26
N SER A 76 8.51 -5.96 -4.42
CA SER A 76 7.91 -4.62 -4.47
C SER A 76 6.45 -4.63 -4.02
N ILE A 77 6.08 -3.63 -3.22
CA ILE A 77 4.71 -3.39 -2.76
C ILE A 77 4.27 -1.93 -2.94
N ASP A 78 2.98 -1.70 -3.11
CA ASP A 78 2.34 -0.38 -3.04
C ASP A 78 1.14 -0.45 -2.08
N THR A 79 0.83 0.67 -1.43
CA THR A 79 -0.39 0.87 -0.66
C THR A 79 -1.06 2.13 -1.17
N CYS A 80 -2.25 2.00 -1.73
CA CYS A 80 -2.95 3.13 -2.32
C CYS A 80 -4.46 2.92 -2.25
N GLY A 81 -5.20 3.99 -2.47
CA GLY A 81 -6.66 3.96 -2.56
C GLY A 81 -7.12 4.54 -3.89
N THR A 82 -8.30 4.14 -4.34
CA THR A 82 -9.00 4.85 -5.42
C THR A 82 -9.32 6.31 -5.07
N GLY A 83 -9.43 6.60 -3.77
CA GLY A 83 -9.87 7.87 -3.22
C GLY A 83 -11.30 8.22 -3.60
N GLY A 84 -11.74 9.40 -3.16
CA GLY A 84 -13.05 9.92 -3.52
C GLY A 84 -14.22 9.28 -2.75
N ASP A 85 -13.94 8.53 -1.69
CA ASP A 85 -14.86 8.18 -0.60
C ASP A 85 -15.40 9.43 0.14
N ALA A 86 -14.71 10.56 0.01
CA ALA A 86 -14.98 11.86 0.65
C ALA A 86 -14.87 11.85 2.18
N SER A 87 -14.17 10.86 2.75
CA SER A 87 -14.02 10.67 4.20
C SER A 87 -13.24 11.79 4.90
N GLY A 88 -12.40 12.53 4.16
CA GLY A 88 -11.59 13.63 4.71
C GLY A 88 -10.54 13.17 5.73
N MET A 89 -10.17 11.89 5.70
CA MET A 89 -9.33 11.25 6.71
C MET A 89 -7.85 11.70 6.69
N LEU A 90 -7.15 11.37 7.78
CA LEU A 90 -5.70 11.31 7.86
C LEU A 90 -5.15 10.34 6.79
N ASN A 91 -3.92 10.56 6.32
CA ASN A 91 -3.34 9.78 5.23
C ASN A 91 -2.84 8.39 5.68
N VAL A 92 -3.77 7.51 6.07
CA VAL A 92 -3.54 6.14 6.59
C VAL A 92 -2.60 5.34 5.69
N SER A 93 -2.92 5.17 4.41
CA SER A 93 -2.04 4.46 3.46
C SER A 93 -0.63 5.06 3.31
N THR A 94 -0.42 6.34 3.67
CA THR A 94 0.92 6.96 3.65
C THR A 94 1.72 6.61 4.90
N LEU A 95 1.07 6.57 6.07
CA LEU A 95 1.69 6.02 7.27
C LEU A 95 1.97 4.51 7.09
N ALA A 96 1.01 3.74 6.56
CA ALA A 96 1.16 2.30 6.31
C ALA A 96 2.35 1.99 5.39
N ALA A 97 2.60 2.82 4.39
CA ALA A 97 3.77 2.72 3.51
C ALA A 97 5.10 2.89 4.28
N ILE A 98 5.16 3.84 5.22
CA ILE A 98 6.35 4.05 6.07
C ILE A 98 6.54 2.86 7.03
N LEU A 99 5.46 2.33 7.61
CA LEU A 99 5.52 1.14 8.48
C LEU A 99 5.99 -0.10 7.70
N LEU A 100 5.46 -0.33 6.49
CA LEU A 100 5.89 -1.41 5.61
C LEU A 100 7.39 -1.37 5.32
N ALA A 101 7.92 -0.19 4.99
CA ALA A 101 9.34 -0.01 4.72
C ALA A 101 10.19 -0.23 5.99
N ALA A 102 9.72 0.20 7.16
CA ALA A 102 10.39 -0.04 8.44
C ALA A 102 10.46 -1.54 8.78
N CYS A 103 9.40 -2.29 8.46
CA CYS A 103 9.30 -3.74 8.58
C CYS A 103 10.01 -4.54 7.45
N GLY A 104 10.80 -3.89 6.59
CA GLY A 104 11.60 -4.55 5.54
C GLY A 104 10.87 -4.86 4.22
N GLY A 105 9.70 -4.25 4.01
CA GLY A 105 9.04 -4.14 2.72
C GLY A 105 9.79 -3.22 1.77
N ASN A 106 9.60 -3.40 0.46
CA ASN A 106 10.28 -2.62 -0.59
C ASN A 106 9.23 -1.79 -1.34
N VAL A 107 8.93 -0.61 -0.80
CA VAL A 107 7.71 0.14 -1.09
C VAL A 107 7.90 1.12 -2.25
N ALA A 108 7.15 0.93 -3.33
CA ALA A 108 7.10 1.85 -4.47
C ALA A 108 5.69 2.47 -4.53
N LYS A 109 5.46 3.48 -3.68
CA LYS A 109 4.13 4.06 -3.46
C LYS A 109 3.69 4.90 -4.66
N HIS A 110 2.53 4.60 -5.26
CA HIS A 110 1.93 5.48 -6.26
C HIS A 110 0.95 6.44 -5.58
N GLY A 111 0.92 7.70 -5.99
CA GLY A 111 -0.02 8.65 -5.41
C GLY A 111 -0.10 10.01 -6.11
N ASN A 112 -0.98 10.85 -5.60
CA ASN A 112 -1.35 12.12 -6.22
C ASN A 112 -1.69 13.16 -5.15
N ARG A 113 -1.89 14.41 -5.58
CA ARG A 113 -2.54 15.44 -4.77
C ARG A 113 -4.02 15.12 -4.56
N ALA A 114 -4.64 15.78 -3.58
CA ALA A 114 -6.08 15.69 -3.38
C ALA A 114 -6.86 16.11 -4.63
N LEU A 115 -7.85 15.28 -5.01
CA LEU A 115 -8.89 15.65 -5.98
C LEU A 115 -10.21 16.04 -5.29
N SER A 116 -10.48 15.44 -4.12
CA SER A 116 -11.72 15.63 -3.35
C SER A 116 -11.54 15.60 -1.83
N SER A 117 -10.36 15.24 -1.32
CA SER A 117 -10.03 15.33 0.11
C SER A 117 -9.39 16.68 0.43
N ARG A 118 -9.11 16.96 1.71
CA ARG A 118 -8.36 18.16 2.13
C ARG A 118 -6.84 18.01 1.99
N CYS A 119 -6.35 16.78 1.82
CA CYS A 119 -4.93 16.46 1.75
C CYS A 119 -4.71 15.11 1.05
N GLY A 120 -3.97 15.11 -0.07
CA GLY A 120 -3.54 13.89 -0.77
C GLY A 120 -2.22 13.36 -0.25
N SER A 121 -1.78 12.21 -0.78
CA SER A 121 -0.50 11.62 -0.39
C SER A 121 0.68 12.49 -0.83
N ALA A 122 0.63 13.13 -1.99
CA ALA A 122 1.68 14.09 -2.37
C ALA A 122 1.72 15.30 -1.43
N ASP A 123 0.56 15.84 -1.04
CA ASP A 123 0.48 17.06 -0.24
C ASP A 123 1.01 16.84 1.19
N VAL A 124 0.72 15.69 1.82
CA VAL A 124 1.28 15.35 3.14
C VAL A 124 2.77 15.04 3.08
N LEU A 125 3.27 14.43 1.98
CA LEU A 125 4.70 14.12 1.82
C LEU A 125 5.54 15.39 1.65
N GLU A 126 5.06 16.39 0.90
CA GLU A 126 5.71 17.71 0.84
C GLU A 126 5.70 18.40 2.20
N ALA A 127 4.58 18.35 2.93
CA ALA A 127 4.49 18.87 4.30
C ALA A 127 5.31 18.05 5.32
N LEU A 128 5.84 16.89 4.94
CA LEU A 128 6.84 16.07 5.62
C LEU A 128 8.26 16.24 5.05
N ASP A 129 8.51 17.31 4.27
CA ASP A 129 9.83 17.67 3.72
C ASP A 129 10.42 16.63 2.73
N ILE A 130 9.57 15.89 2.03
CA ILE A 130 9.96 14.92 0.98
C ILE A 130 9.72 15.53 -0.41
N THR A 131 10.71 15.44 -1.29
CA THR A 131 10.60 15.86 -2.70
C THR A 131 9.70 14.88 -3.46
N VAL A 132 8.48 15.29 -3.81
CA VAL A 132 7.51 14.42 -4.52
C VAL A 132 7.72 14.35 -6.03
N ASP A 133 8.22 15.42 -6.66
CA ASP A 133 8.50 15.46 -8.11
C ASP A 133 9.91 14.94 -8.45
N ALA A 134 10.37 13.92 -7.73
CA ALA A 134 11.69 13.33 -7.90
C ALA A 134 11.82 12.57 -9.24
N GLU A 135 13.02 12.56 -9.83
CA GLU A 135 13.31 11.77 -11.02
C GLU A 135 13.33 10.25 -10.73
N PRO A 136 13.02 9.36 -11.71
CA PRO A 136 12.98 7.92 -11.50
C PRO A 136 14.23 7.32 -10.85
N SER A 137 15.42 7.86 -11.15
CA SER A 137 16.70 7.46 -10.53
C SER A 137 16.78 7.81 -9.05
N ALA A 138 16.30 8.99 -8.64
CA ALA A 138 16.22 9.41 -7.25
C ALA A 138 15.18 8.61 -6.47
N ILE A 139 14.04 8.27 -7.10
CA ILE A 139 13.02 7.40 -6.49
C ILE A 139 13.57 5.98 -6.30
N ALA A 140 14.28 5.42 -7.29
CA ALA A 140 14.93 4.12 -7.16
C ALA A 140 15.96 4.12 -6.01
N ARG A 141 16.77 5.18 -5.89
CA ARG A 141 17.71 5.35 -4.77
C ARG A 141 16.99 5.43 -3.41
N ALA A 142 15.86 6.12 -3.32
CA ALA A 142 15.05 6.19 -2.09
C ALA A 142 14.54 4.79 -1.68
N ILE A 143 14.04 3.99 -2.64
CA ILE A 143 13.64 2.59 -2.41
C ILE A 143 14.82 1.73 -1.92
N GLU A 144 16.02 1.95 -2.46
CA GLU A 144 17.21 1.20 -2.05
C GLU A 144 17.66 1.54 -0.62
N VAL A 145 17.74 2.83 -0.28
CA VAL A 145 18.32 3.35 0.98
C VAL A 145 17.33 3.41 2.15
N ALA A 146 16.10 3.88 1.88
CA ALA A 146 15.05 4.06 2.89
C ALA A 146 14.00 2.94 2.88
N GLY A 147 14.00 2.05 1.87
CA GLY A 147 12.97 1.03 1.68
C GLY A 147 11.68 1.56 1.05
N ILE A 148 11.62 2.86 0.75
CA ILE A 148 10.43 3.54 0.21
C ILE A 148 10.78 4.62 -0.81
N GLY A 149 9.96 4.70 -1.87
CA GLY A 149 9.93 5.81 -2.81
C GLY A 149 8.48 6.15 -3.21
N PHE A 150 8.28 7.35 -3.74
CA PHE A 150 6.97 7.83 -4.19
C PHE A 150 7.01 8.18 -5.68
N MET A 151 6.08 7.63 -6.45
CA MET A 151 5.84 8.02 -7.84
C MET A 151 4.66 8.99 -7.86
N PHE A 152 4.94 10.25 -8.19
CA PHE A 152 3.92 11.28 -8.30
C PHE A 152 3.16 11.19 -9.64
N ALA A 153 1.87 10.85 -9.57
CA ALA A 153 1.06 10.50 -10.74
C ALA A 153 1.09 11.52 -11.90
N PRO A 154 1.06 12.85 -11.69
CA PRO A 154 1.16 13.83 -12.78
C PRO A 154 2.50 13.79 -13.53
N LYS A 155 3.61 13.49 -12.85
CA LYS A 155 4.94 13.32 -13.48
C LYS A 155 4.96 12.07 -14.35
N PHE A 156 4.47 10.96 -13.81
CA PHE A 156 4.54 9.66 -14.47
C PHE A 156 3.47 9.43 -15.55
N HIS A 157 2.31 10.08 -15.44
CA HIS A 157 1.18 9.92 -16.37
C HIS A 157 0.83 11.24 -17.06
N ALA A 158 1.82 11.95 -17.59
CA ALA A 158 1.64 13.25 -18.25
C ALA A 158 0.59 13.27 -19.39
N ALA A 159 0.28 12.11 -20.00
CA ALA A 159 -0.79 11.94 -20.98
C ALA A 159 -2.20 12.22 -20.40
N MET A 160 -2.39 12.08 -19.08
CA MET A 160 -3.67 12.33 -18.40
C MET A 160 -4.19 13.76 -18.59
N ARG A 161 -3.34 14.73 -18.97
CA ARG A 161 -3.74 16.10 -19.31
C ARG A 161 -4.90 16.16 -20.30
N HIS A 162 -4.99 15.20 -21.22
CA HIS A 162 -6.04 15.14 -22.25
C HIS A 162 -7.40 14.74 -21.70
N VAL A 163 -7.46 14.00 -20.60
CA VAL A 163 -8.72 13.59 -19.93
C VAL A 163 -9.06 14.46 -18.71
N THR A 164 -8.10 15.22 -18.16
CA THR A 164 -8.32 16.06 -16.96
C THR A 164 -9.43 17.09 -17.14
N GLY A 165 -9.47 17.82 -18.26
CA GLY A 165 -10.52 18.81 -18.56
C GLY A 165 -11.92 18.18 -18.58
N PRO A 166 -12.18 17.21 -19.48
CA PRO A 166 -13.45 16.50 -19.54
C PRO A 166 -13.88 15.87 -18.21
N ARG A 167 -12.96 15.28 -17.44
CA ARG A 167 -13.29 14.72 -16.11
C ARG A 167 -13.72 15.79 -15.10
N LYS A 168 -13.09 16.97 -15.14
CA LYS A 168 -13.45 18.10 -14.27
C LYS A 168 -14.82 18.66 -14.64
N GLU A 169 -15.12 18.78 -15.93
CA GLU A 169 -16.41 19.23 -16.46
C GLU A 169 -17.54 18.25 -16.14
N LEU A 170 -17.30 16.94 -16.23
CA LEU A 170 -18.29 15.91 -15.86
C LEU A 170 -18.62 15.87 -14.36
N GLY A 171 -17.71 16.35 -13.48
CA GLY A 171 -17.94 16.48 -12.04
C GLY A 171 -18.29 15.16 -11.31
N THR A 172 -18.03 14.00 -11.91
CA THR A 172 -18.53 12.71 -11.40
C THR A 172 -17.53 11.57 -11.57
N ARG A 173 -17.62 10.51 -10.75
CA ARG A 173 -16.74 9.33 -10.82
C ARG A 173 -16.88 8.66 -12.21
N THR A 174 -15.79 8.10 -12.73
CA THR A 174 -15.76 7.33 -14.00
C THR A 174 -14.74 6.20 -13.86
N ILE A 175 -14.57 5.35 -14.87
CA ILE A 175 -13.48 4.35 -14.93
C ILE A 175 -12.11 4.90 -14.46
N PHE A 176 -11.76 6.15 -14.79
CA PHE A 176 -10.51 6.79 -14.37
C PHE A 176 -10.34 7.01 -12.85
N ASN A 177 -11.39 6.81 -12.04
CA ASN A 177 -11.30 6.77 -10.58
C ASN A 177 -10.82 5.40 -10.08
N LEU A 178 -10.95 4.34 -10.89
CA LEU A 178 -10.48 2.99 -10.58
C LEU A 178 -9.02 2.77 -11.01
N LEU A 179 -8.55 3.50 -12.02
CA LEU A 179 -7.25 3.22 -12.67
C LEU A 179 -6.02 3.63 -11.84
N GLY A 180 -6.15 4.51 -10.84
CA GLY A 180 -5.01 5.05 -10.07
C GLY A 180 -4.13 3.96 -9.42
N PRO A 181 -4.69 3.06 -8.59
CA PRO A 181 -3.98 1.89 -8.06
C PRO A 181 -3.41 0.97 -9.15
N LEU A 182 -4.21 0.75 -10.20
CA LEU A 182 -3.89 -0.15 -11.30
C LEU A 182 -2.73 0.34 -12.18
N THR A 183 -2.36 1.62 -12.16
CA THR A 183 -1.37 2.19 -13.10
C THR A 183 -0.01 2.50 -12.49
N ASN A 184 0.29 2.03 -11.27
CA ASN A 184 1.58 2.18 -10.61
C ASN A 184 2.77 2.00 -11.61
N PRO A 185 3.59 3.05 -11.86
CA PRO A 185 4.65 3.01 -12.89
C PRO A 185 5.73 1.95 -12.67
N ALA A 186 5.99 1.59 -11.41
CA ALA A 186 6.94 0.53 -11.04
C ALA A 186 6.38 -0.88 -11.27
N ARG A 187 5.10 -1.01 -11.64
CA ARG A 187 4.40 -2.28 -11.92
C ARG A 187 4.61 -3.30 -10.79
N VAL A 188 4.33 -2.87 -9.56
CA VAL A 188 4.65 -3.62 -8.34
C VAL A 188 4.09 -5.05 -8.35
N ARG A 189 4.78 -5.98 -7.70
CA ARG A 189 4.34 -7.38 -7.61
C ARG A 189 3.34 -7.63 -6.49
N HIS A 190 3.24 -6.74 -5.51
CA HIS A 190 2.29 -6.82 -4.39
C HIS A 190 1.53 -5.49 -4.24
N GLN A 191 0.26 -5.53 -3.84
CA GLN A 191 -0.49 -4.28 -3.58
C GLN A 191 -1.58 -4.47 -2.51
N VAL A 192 -1.75 -3.47 -1.63
CA VAL A 192 -2.98 -3.32 -0.83
C VAL A 192 -3.73 -2.10 -1.37
N VAL A 193 -4.98 -2.30 -1.80
CA VAL A 193 -5.78 -1.29 -2.50
C VAL A 193 -7.08 -1.00 -1.77
N GLY A 194 -7.29 0.25 -1.40
CA GLY A 194 -8.59 0.75 -0.99
C GLY A 194 -9.54 1.01 -2.15
N VAL A 195 -10.81 0.62 -2.04
CA VAL A 195 -11.88 1.05 -2.97
C VAL A 195 -13.01 1.81 -2.27
N PHE A 196 -13.54 2.85 -2.93
CA PHE A 196 -14.62 3.69 -2.39
C PHE A 196 -16.01 3.02 -2.35
N ASP A 197 -16.17 1.82 -2.92
CA ASP A 197 -17.45 1.09 -3.04
C ASP A 197 -17.13 -0.40 -3.15
N ARG A 198 -17.70 -1.22 -2.24
CA ARG A 198 -17.50 -2.67 -2.12
C ARG A 198 -17.57 -3.42 -3.46
N LYS A 199 -18.43 -3.00 -4.39
CA LYS A 199 -18.60 -3.70 -5.68
C LYS A 199 -17.33 -3.70 -6.54
N TRP A 200 -16.37 -2.83 -6.25
CA TRP A 200 -15.11 -2.75 -6.96
C TRP A 200 -14.01 -3.65 -6.39
N CYS A 201 -14.20 -4.29 -5.22
CA CYS A 201 -13.16 -5.15 -4.64
C CYS A 201 -12.79 -6.29 -5.60
N GLU A 202 -13.78 -7.07 -6.05
CA GLU A 202 -13.56 -8.26 -6.89
C GLU A 202 -13.05 -7.86 -8.30
N PRO A 203 -13.66 -6.89 -9.01
CA PRO A 203 -13.14 -6.45 -10.31
C PRO A 203 -11.70 -5.89 -10.28
N LEU A 204 -11.32 -5.15 -9.23
CA LEU A 204 -9.96 -4.61 -9.14
C LEU A 204 -8.96 -5.67 -8.71
N ALA A 205 -9.31 -6.63 -7.86
CA ALA A 205 -8.43 -7.75 -7.52
C ALA A 205 -8.14 -8.60 -8.76
N ALA A 206 -9.18 -8.95 -9.53
CA ALA A 206 -9.03 -9.65 -10.81
C ALA A 206 -8.22 -8.84 -11.84
N ALA A 207 -8.45 -7.51 -11.93
CA ALA A 207 -7.70 -6.64 -12.83
C ALA A 207 -6.21 -6.56 -12.46
N LEU A 208 -5.87 -6.47 -11.16
CA LEU A 208 -4.49 -6.49 -10.68
C LEU A 208 -3.77 -7.78 -11.10
N GLY A 209 -4.43 -8.92 -10.90
CA GLY A 209 -3.93 -10.23 -11.34
C GLY A 209 -3.67 -10.29 -12.85
N ALA A 210 -4.66 -9.89 -13.67
CA ALA A 210 -4.53 -9.81 -15.12
C ALA A 210 -3.44 -8.82 -15.59
N LEU A 211 -3.08 -7.84 -14.76
CA LEU A 211 -2.01 -6.86 -14.97
C LEU A 211 -0.64 -7.31 -14.40
N GLY A 212 -0.50 -8.59 -14.00
CA GLY A 212 0.77 -9.21 -13.60
C GLY A 212 1.17 -9.04 -12.13
N VAL A 213 0.26 -8.55 -11.28
CA VAL A 213 0.47 -8.53 -9.83
C VAL A 213 0.45 -9.97 -9.31
N ARG A 214 1.42 -10.31 -8.46
CA ARG A 214 1.54 -11.64 -7.86
C ARG A 214 0.44 -11.84 -6.81
N ARG A 215 0.36 -10.89 -5.88
CA ARG A 215 -0.57 -10.88 -4.75
C ARG A 215 -1.18 -9.50 -4.55
N ALA A 216 -2.49 -9.44 -4.38
CA ALA A 216 -3.16 -8.20 -4.03
C ALA A 216 -4.23 -8.44 -2.99
N ALA A 217 -4.44 -7.47 -2.10
CA ALA A 217 -5.64 -7.40 -1.27
C ALA A 217 -6.38 -6.10 -1.60
N VAL A 218 -7.64 -6.21 -2.01
CA VAL A 218 -8.50 -5.06 -2.32
C VAL A 218 -9.56 -4.95 -1.23
N VAL A 219 -9.58 -3.82 -0.52
CA VAL A 219 -10.30 -3.62 0.74
C VAL A 219 -11.37 -2.53 0.62
N HIS A 220 -12.49 -2.73 1.31
CA HIS A 220 -13.52 -1.72 1.54
C HIS A 220 -14.00 -1.79 2.99
N GLY A 221 -13.77 -0.72 3.75
CA GLY A 221 -14.06 -0.66 5.18
C GLY A 221 -15.48 -0.21 5.52
N ALA A 222 -16.00 -0.69 6.65
CA ALA A 222 -17.22 -0.17 7.25
C ALA A 222 -17.17 1.36 7.39
N GLY A 223 -18.32 2.01 7.14
CA GLY A 223 -18.40 3.46 6.94
C GLY A 223 -18.16 3.91 5.49
N GLY A 224 -17.85 3.00 4.57
CA GLY A 224 -17.70 3.29 3.14
C GLY A 224 -16.31 3.80 2.75
N ILE A 225 -15.31 3.58 3.60
CA ILE A 225 -13.95 4.11 3.45
C ILE A 225 -13.09 3.22 2.57
N ASP A 226 -12.10 3.82 1.89
CA ASP A 226 -11.11 3.11 1.07
C ASP A 226 -9.85 2.73 1.87
N GLU A 227 -10.03 2.27 3.10
CA GLU A 227 -8.97 1.78 4.02
C GLU A 227 -9.54 0.60 4.85
N ILE A 228 -8.68 -0.12 5.60
CA ILE A 228 -9.14 -1.14 6.56
C ILE A 228 -9.80 -0.46 7.76
N ALA A 229 -11.02 -0.86 8.09
CA ALA A 229 -11.79 -0.25 9.17
C ALA A 229 -11.28 -0.66 10.56
N VAL A 230 -11.11 0.34 11.44
CA VAL A 230 -10.74 0.16 12.86
C VAL A 230 -11.91 -0.26 13.75
N ARG A 231 -13.12 -0.33 13.17
CA ARG A 231 -14.39 -0.68 13.81
C ARG A 231 -15.32 -1.25 12.77
N GLY A 232 -16.00 -2.34 13.09
CA GLY A 232 -16.84 -3.08 12.14
C GLY A 232 -16.03 -3.87 11.12
N GLU A 233 -16.73 -4.29 10.06
CA GLU A 233 -16.20 -5.19 9.04
C GLU A 233 -15.40 -4.45 7.95
N THR A 234 -14.44 -5.14 7.35
CA THR A 234 -13.79 -4.77 6.10
C THR A 234 -13.99 -5.92 5.12
N HIS A 235 -14.62 -5.66 3.98
CA HIS A 235 -14.70 -6.63 2.88
C HIS A 235 -13.36 -6.66 2.14
N VAL A 236 -12.77 -7.84 1.96
CA VAL A 236 -11.45 -8.02 1.36
C VAL A 236 -11.50 -9.07 0.26
N GLU A 237 -11.02 -8.71 -0.92
CA GLU A 237 -10.78 -9.65 -2.02
C GLU A 237 -9.26 -9.84 -2.18
N ILE A 238 -8.80 -11.08 -2.03
CA ILE A 238 -7.38 -11.43 -2.12
C ILE A 238 -7.13 -12.20 -3.40
N TRP A 239 -6.32 -11.61 -4.27
CA TRP A 239 -5.67 -12.29 -5.37
C TRP A 239 -4.35 -12.90 -4.88
N ASP A 240 -4.15 -14.20 -5.10
CA ASP A 240 -2.87 -14.90 -4.91
C ASP A 240 -2.59 -15.84 -6.10
N ASP A 241 -1.59 -15.50 -6.91
CA ASP A 241 -1.00 -16.35 -7.97
C ASP A 241 -2.02 -17.10 -8.87
N GLY A 242 -3.12 -16.44 -9.24
CA GLY A 242 -4.16 -16.98 -10.11
C GLY A 242 -5.47 -17.36 -9.42
N GLN A 243 -5.50 -17.34 -8.08
CA GLN A 243 -6.71 -17.57 -7.28
C GLN A 243 -7.24 -16.26 -6.70
N LEU A 244 -8.56 -16.13 -6.65
CA LEU A 244 -9.26 -15.02 -6.02
C LEU A 244 -10.08 -15.57 -4.85
N THR A 245 -9.93 -14.98 -3.67
CA THR A 245 -10.61 -15.42 -2.44
C THR A 245 -11.19 -14.24 -1.68
N THR A 246 -12.44 -14.39 -1.24
CA THR A 246 -13.19 -13.38 -0.50
C THR A 246 -13.09 -13.60 1.00
N HIS A 247 -12.84 -12.53 1.76
CA HIS A 247 -12.71 -12.54 3.21
C HIS A 247 -13.46 -11.36 3.84
N THR A 248 -13.90 -11.53 5.09
CA THR A 248 -14.36 -10.43 5.95
C THR A 248 -13.40 -10.29 7.12
N PHE A 249 -12.73 -9.13 7.21
CA PHE A 249 -11.82 -8.83 8.31
C PHE A 249 -12.48 -7.90 9.33
N THR A 250 -12.03 -7.99 10.57
CA THR A 250 -12.29 -7.01 11.64
C THR A 250 -10.98 -6.71 12.36
N SER A 251 -10.95 -5.77 13.30
CA SER A 251 -9.77 -5.54 14.15
C SER A 251 -9.32 -6.82 14.89
N ALA A 252 -10.27 -7.70 15.24
CA ALA A 252 -9.98 -8.99 15.88
C ALA A 252 -9.24 -9.98 14.96
N THR A 253 -9.38 -9.87 13.63
CA THR A 253 -8.60 -10.66 12.66
C THR A 253 -7.09 -10.35 12.76
N PHE A 254 -6.75 -9.11 13.14
CA PHE A 254 -5.38 -8.68 13.42
C PHE A 254 -5.01 -8.83 14.91
N GLY A 255 -5.83 -9.50 15.73
CA GLY A 255 -5.57 -9.68 17.16
C GLY A 255 -5.69 -8.43 18.02
N CYS A 256 -6.41 -7.39 17.56
CA CYS A 256 -6.59 -6.13 18.30
C CYS A 256 -8.08 -5.78 18.53
N GLY A 257 -8.33 -4.91 19.52
CA GLY A 257 -9.66 -4.36 19.78
C GLY A 257 -10.03 -3.27 18.77
N GLU A 258 -11.30 -2.85 18.76
CA GLU A 258 -11.73 -1.74 17.91
C GLU A 258 -11.26 -0.37 18.45
N ALA A 259 -10.97 0.57 17.55
CA ALA A 259 -10.74 1.97 17.90
C ALA A 259 -11.99 2.84 17.63
N ASP A 260 -11.91 4.14 17.91
CA ASP A 260 -12.91 5.12 17.48
C ASP A 260 -12.58 5.66 16.08
N PRO A 261 -13.43 5.43 15.05
CA PRO A 261 -13.23 5.99 13.71
C PRO A 261 -13.12 7.51 13.68
N ALA A 262 -13.66 8.24 14.66
CA ALA A 262 -13.51 9.70 14.74
C ALA A 262 -12.03 10.13 14.84
N GLY A 263 -11.17 9.28 15.40
CA GLY A 263 -9.71 9.49 15.45
C GLY A 263 -9.01 9.41 14.09
N LEU A 264 -9.73 9.07 13.01
CA LEU A 264 -9.22 9.08 11.63
C LEU A 264 -9.49 10.39 10.89
N ALA A 265 -10.28 11.31 11.45
CA ALA A 265 -10.62 12.58 10.81
C ALA A 265 -9.37 13.45 10.57
N GLY A 266 -9.21 13.93 9.33
CA GLY A 266 -8.05 14.70 8.88
C GLY A 266 -8.31 16.20 8.74
N GLY A 267 -7.25 16.90 8.36
CA GLY A 267 -7.22 18.34 8.10
C GLY A 267 -6.56 18.68 6.76
N ASP A 268 -5.95 19.86 6.70
CA ASP A 268 -5.03 20.21 5.62
C ASP A 268 -3.69 19.45 5.73
N ALA A 269 -2.79 19.68 4.77
CA ALA A 269 -1.48 19.03 4.71
C ALA A 269 -0.60 19.31 5.94
N ALA A 270 -0.66 20.52 6.51
CA ALA A 270 0.13 20.86 7.69
C ALA A 270 -0.40 20.13 8.94
N HIS A 271 -1.73 20.08 9.10
CA HIS A 271 -2.38 19.29 10.15
C HIS A 271 -2.02 17.80 10.04
N ASN A 272 -2.25 17.20 8.86
CA ASN A 272 -1.98 15.77 8.64
C ASN A 272 -0.50 15.46 8.87
N ALA A 273 0.42 16.26 8.33
CA ALA A 273 1.86 16.04 8.53
C ALA A 273 2.30 16.23 10.00
N ALA A 274 1.65 17.11 10.77
CA ALA A 274 1.90 17.23 12.21
C ALA A 274 1.42 15.98 12.97
N VAL A 275 0.27 15.42 12.60
CA VAL A 275 -0.23 14.15 13.18
C VAL A 275 0.69 12.99 12.81
N LEU A 276 1.07 12.84 11.53
CA LEU A 276 2.02 11.81 11.09
C LEU A 276 3.35 11.90 11.85
N ARG A 277 3.91 13.11 12.04
CA ARG A 277 5.15 13.31 12.83
C ARG A 277 4.99 12.86 14.29
N LYS A 278 3.85 13.11 14.94
CA LYS A 278 3.60 12.66 16.31
C LYS A 278 3.48 11.15 16.43
N VAL A 279 2.69 10.52 15.55
CA VAL A 279 2.55 9.06 15.51
C VAL A 279 3.90 8.40 15.29
N LEU A 280 4.68 8.85 14.30
CA LEU A 280 6.03 8.33 14.03
C LEU A 280 7.04 8.61 15.14
N ALA A 281 6.81 9.60 16.00
CA ALA A 281 7.62 9.84 17.20
C ALA A 281 7.26 8.92 18.37
N GLY A 282 6.18 8.13 18.28
CA GLY A 282 5.66 7.32 19.38
C GLY A 282 4.92 8.15 20.44
N HIS A 283 4.46 9.36 20.10
CA HIS A 283 3.70 10.23 21.02
C HIS A 283 2.20 10.00 20.87
N GLU A 284 1.45 9.96 21.98
CA GLU A 284 -0.03 9.89 22.00
C GLU A 284 -0.58 8.71 21.16
N VAL A 285 0.05 7.52 21.31
CA VAL A 285 -0.32 6.24 20.66
C VAL A 285 -0.42 5.11 21.69
N GLY A 286 -1.47 4.29 21.59
CA GLY A 286 -1.86 3.29 22.59
C GLY A 286 -3.39 3.25 22.79
N PRO A 287 -3.98 2.18 23.36
CA PRO A 287 -5.43 2.08 23.52
C PRO A 287 -6.06 3.26 24.27
N GLY A 288 -6.96 3.99 23.61
CA GLY A 288 -7.61 5.20 24.15
C GLY A 288 -6.85 6.52 23.91
N GLU A 289 -5.63 6.46 23.36
CA GLU A 289 -4.86 7.65 22.99
C GLU A 289 -5.34 8.30 21.69
N ARG A 290 -5.06 9.59 21.55
CA ARG A 290 -5.61 10.46 20.49
C ARG A 290 -5.39 9.93 19.06
N TYR A 291 -4.25 9.30 18.78
CA TYR A 291 -3.90 8.84 17.43
C TYR A 291 -3.94 7.33 17.25
N GLU A 292 -4.52 6.61 18.22
CA GLU A 292 -4.61 5.14 18.19
C GLU A 292 -5.31 4.63 16.94
N ALA A 293 -6.44 5.23 16.55
CA ALA A 293 -7.17 4.83 15.36
C ALA A 293 -6.31 4.94 14.10
N MET A 294 -5.54 6.03 13.95
CA MET A 294 -4.66 6.23 12.80
C MET A 294 -3.51 5.21 12.77
N LEU A 295 -2.87 4.97 13.92
CA LEU A 295 -1.81 3.96 14.04
C LEU A 295 -2.36 2.56 13.74
N GLN A 296 -3.51 2.21 14.32
CA GLN A 296 -4.15 0.90 14.13
C GLN A 296 -4.53 0.67 12.67
N ALA A 297 -5.20 1.61 12.01
CA ALA A 297 -5.54 1.51 10.58
C ALA A 297 -4.28 1.29 9.73
N ALA A 298 -3.24 2.10 9.95
CA ALA A 298 -2.00 2.00 9.19
C ALA A 298 -1.22 0.70 9.49
N ALA A 299 -1.23 0.24 10.73
CA ALA A 299 -0.57 -0.99 11.15
C ALA A 299 -1.31 -2.24 10.63
N MET A 300 -2.64 -2.25 10.54
CA MET A 300 -3.40 -3.33 9.90
C MET A 300 -3.12 -3.39 8.40
N THR A 301 -3.14 -2.24 7.70
CA THR A 301 -2.78 -2.17 6.28
C THR A 301 -1.33 -2.60 6.04
N ALA A 302 -0.40 -2.25 6.93
CA ALA A 302 0.97 -2.73 6.87
C ALA A 302 1.09 -4.23 7.17
N ALA A 303 0.37 -4.76 8.17
CA ALA A 303 0.38 -6.17 8.51
C ALA A 303 -0.11 -7.05 7.35
N LEU A 304 -1.18 -6.62 6.68
CA LEU A 304 -1.69 -7.27 5.47
C LEU A 304 -0.65 -7.20 4.34
N GLY A 305 -0.03 -6.04 4.11
CA GLY A 305 1.04 -5.91 3.12
C GLY A 305 2.27 -6.78 3.41
N LEU A 306 2.61 -6.99 4.68
CA LEU A 306 3.69 -7.90 5.10
C LEU A 306 3.31 -9.36 4.83
N ALA A 307 2.06 -9.77 5.13
CA ALA A 307 1.56 -11.10 4.81
C ALA A 307 1.60 -11.39 3.29
N LEU A 308 1.21 -10.43 2.44
CA LEU A 308 1.34 -10.59 0.98
C LEU A 308 2.79 -10.79 0.52
N LEU A 309 3.76 -10.16 1.20
CA LEU A 309 5.19 -10.21 0.89
C LEU A 309 5.91 -11.49 1.37
N GLU A 310 5.23 -12.38 2.08
CA GLU A 310 5.86 -13.60 2.61
C GLU A 310 6.15 -14.64 1.51
N PRO A 311 7.31 -15.31 1.54
CA PRO A 311 7.58 -16.41 0.62
C PRO A 311 6.81 -17.67 1.02
N GLY A 312 6.31 -18.42 0.05
CA GLY A 312 5.50 -19.62 0.27
C GLY A 312 4.00 -19.33 0.11
N GLU A 313 3.15 -20.17 0.70
CA GLU A 313 1.69 -20.00 0.71
C GLU A 313 1.31 -18.78 1.57
N LEU A 314 0.19 -18.13 1.25
CA LEU A 314 -0.31 -16.96 2.00
C LEU A 314 -0.95 -17.40 3.32
N ASP A 315 -0.31 -17.09 4.45
CA ASP A 315 -0.83 -17.39 5.79
C ASP A 315 -1.41 -16.13 6.47
N LEU A 316 -2.74 -15.98 6.38
CA LEU A 316 -3.49 -14.92 7.08
C LEU A 316 -3.53 -15.12 8.61
N GLY A 317 -3.20 -16.30 9.11
CA GLY A 317 -3.07 -16.56 10.55
C GLY A 317 -1.96 -15.74 11.22
N ARG A 318 -1.02 -15.20 10.43
CA ARG A 318 0.11 -14.38 10.89
C ARG A 318 -0.19 -12.88 10.98
N LEU A 319 -1.41 -12.44 10.61
CA LEU A 319 -1.81 -11.03 10.71
C LEU A 319 -1.65 -10.42 12.11
N PRO A 320 -1.88 -11.14 13.24
CA PRO A 320 -1.59 -10.63 14.58
C PRO A 320 -0.10 -10.36 14.83
N ASP A 321 0.78 -11.29 14.44
CA ASP A 321 2.24 -11.10 14.58
C ASP A 321 2.74 -9.94 13.71
N GLN A 322 2.20 -9.82 12.49
CA GLN A 322 2.54 -8.73 11.58
C GLN A 322 1.99 -7.37 12.05
N LEU A 323 0.85 -7.34 12.75
CA LEU A 323 0.37 -6.13 13.42
C LEU A 323 1.32 -5.71 14.55
N ILE A 324 1.75 -6.66 15.38
CA ILE A 324 2.71 -6.40 16.46
C ILE A 324 4.00 -5.82 15.87
N HIS A 325 4.54 -6.44 14.81
CA HIS A 325 5.73 -5.96 14.11
C HIS A 325 5.56 -4.52 13.57
N ALA A 326 4.45 -4.22 12.89
CA ALA A 326 4.15 -2.89 12.36
C ALA A 326 4.00 -1.82 13.46
N ARG A 327 3.43 -2.17 14.62
CA ARG A 327 3.34 -1.27 15.78
C ARG A 327 4.69 -1.09 16.49
N THR A 328 5.48 -2.17 16.64
CA THR A 328 6.82 -2.10 17.23
C THR A 328 7.74 -1.16 16.45
N ALA A 329 7.67 -1.15 15.12
CA ALA A 329 8.44 -0.23 14.27
C ALA A 329 8.18 1.27 14.54
N VAL A 330 7.07 1.62 15.20
CA VAL A 330 6.85 2.99 15.70
C VAL A 330 7.52 3.18 17.07
N LEU A 331 7.32 2.23 17.98
CA LEU A 331 7.79 2.29 19.36
C LEU A 331 9.32 2.25 19.49
N ASP A 332 10.01 1.49 18.63
CA ASP A 332 11.47 1.43 18.58
C ASP A 332 12.11 2.56 17.72
N GLY A 333 11.29 3.32 17.00
CA GLY A 333 11.71 4.42 16.14
C GLY A 333 12.18 4.03 14.74
N ALA A 334 12.06 2.77 14.31
CA ALA A 334 12.43 2.33 12.96
C ALA A 334 11.68 3.09 11.86
N ALA A 335 10.39 3.34 12.04
CA ALA A 335 9.54 4.12 11.13
C ALA A 335 9.97 5.60 11.05
N ARG A 336 10.43 6.18 12.17
CA ARG A 336 11.02 7.53 12.20
C ARG A 336 12.36 7.58 11.47
N LEU A 337 13.18 6.52 11.58
CA LEU A 337 14.43 6.40 10.84
C LEU A 337 14.20 6.25 9.34
N VAL A 338 13.15 5.53 8.90
CA VAL A 338 12.73 5.47 7.49
C VAL A 338 12.36 6.84 6.98
N LEU A 339 11.51 7.60 7.71
CA LEU A 339 11.15 8.96 7.32
C LEU A 339 12.39 9.85 7.18
N HIS A 340 13.32 9.81 8.15
CA HIS A 340 14.56 10.60 8.11
C HIS A 340 15.41 10.28 6.87
N LYS A 341 15.71 8.99 6.63
CA LYS A 341 16.47 8.55 5.44
C LYS A 341 15.80 8.97 4.14
N TRP A 342 14.47 8.92 4.09
CA TRP A 342 13.72 9.30 2.90
C TRP A 342 13.76 10.82 2.66
N GLN A 343 13.63 11.64 3.71
CA GLN A 343 13.84 13.08 3.65
C GLN A 343 15.28 13.45 3.22
N GLU A 344 16.30 12.74 3.72
CA GLU A 344 17.70 12.95 3.30
C GLU A 344 17.89 12.63 1.82
N VAL A 345 17.51 11.43 1.38
CA VAL A 345 17.75 10.96 0.00
C VAL A 345 16.90 11.70 -1.03
N SER A 346 15.66 12.08 -0.69
CA SER A 346 14.80 12.84 -1.62
C SER A 346 15.24 14.30 -1.81
N ARG A 347 16.00 14.86 -0.87
CA ARG A 347 16.55 16.23 -0.98
C ARG A 347 17.99 16.27 -1.50
N ALA A 348 18.70 15.14 -1.52
CA ALA A 348 20.04 15.04 -2.08
C ALA A 348 20.02 15.31 -3.60
N ALA A 349 20.81 16.27 -4.05
CA ALA A 349 20.98 16.55 -5.48
C ALA A 349 21.53 15.31 -6.21
N PRO A 350 21.04 14.99 -7.43
CA PRO A 350 21.37 13.73 -8.12
C PRO A 350 22.87 13.51 -8.38
N ASP A 351 23.66 14.59 -8.49
CA ASP A 351 25.09 14.54 -8.81
C ASP A 351 26.02 14.34 -7.61
N ALA A 352 25.56 14.54 -6.37
CA ALA A 352 26.43 14.58 -5.18
C ALA A 352 27.16 13.24 -4.91
N ASP A 353 26.54 12.11 -5.27
CA ASP A 353 27.05 10.77 -4.94
C ASP A 353 27.70 10.02 -6.11
N LEU A 354 27.59 10.53 -7.34
CA LEU A 354 28.42 10.03 -8.45
C LEU A 354 29.91 10.27 -8.17
N ALA A 355 30.25 11.31 -7.40
CA ALA A 355 31.59 11.51 -6.87
C ALA A 355 31.99 10.46 -5.82
N HIS A 356 31.11 10.15 -4.85
CA HIS A 356 31.40 9.16 -3.80
C HIS A 356 31.52 7.73 -4.34
N ALA A 357 30.64 7.33 -5.27
CA ALA A 357 30.70 6.03 -5.93
C ALA A 357 32.00 5.85 -6.74
N ARG A 358 32.45 6.90 -7.45
CA ARG A 358 33.74 6.90 -8.17
C ARG A 358 34.93 6.80 -7.20
N THR A 359 34.87 7.47 -6.04
CA THR A 359 35.92 7.38 -5.02
C THR A 359 36.03 5.98 -4.42
N HIS A 360 34.91 5.32 -4.10
CA HIS A 360 34.93 3.93 -3.64
C HIS A 360 35.41 2.93 -4.71
N ALA A 361 35.00 3.12 -5.97
CA ALA A 361 35.50 2.31 -7.08
C ALA A 361 37.02 2.46 -7.28
N ALA A 362 37.56 3.68 -7.19
CA ALA A 362 38.99 3.95 -7.27
C ALA A 362 39.79 3.32 -6.11
N ILE A 363 39.28 3.41 -4.88
CA ILE A 363 39.90 2.79 -3.70
C ILE A 363 39.90 1.25 -3.80
N SER A 364 38.84 0.66 -4.37
CA SER A 364 38.76 -0.78 -4.64
C SER A 364 39.75 -1.20 -5.72
N ALA A 365 39.83 -0.46 -6.84
CA ALA A 365 40.76 -0.73 -7.93
C ALA A 365 42.24 -0.67 -7.49
N CYS A 366 42.61 0.29 -6.64
CA CYS A 366 43.97 0.39 -6.08
C CYS A 366 44.38 -0.79 -5.19
N ARG A 367 43.43 -1.57 -4.64
CA ARG A 367 43.73 -2.79 -3.87
C ARG A 367 43.90 -4.04 -4.75
N GLY A 368 43.59 -3.97 -6.05
CA GLY A 368 43.67 -5.10 -6.98
C GLY A 368 45.06 -5.43 -7.51
N VAL A 369 46.05 -4.53 -7.39
CA VAL A 369 47.34 -4.63 -8.10
C VAL A 369 48.53 -4.81 -7.15
N ARG A 370 48.57 -5.93 -6.39
CA ARG A 370 49.82 -6.53 -5.87
C ARG A 370 49.73 -8.06 -5.81
N ARG A 371 49.99 -8.71 -6.95
CA ARG A 371 50.48 -10.11 -7.00
C ARG A 371 51.82 -10.14 -7.74
N ALA A 372 52.91 -9.96 -6.98
CA ALA A 372 54.24 -10.36 -7.44
C ALA A 372 54.43 -11.86 -7.18
N ALA A 373 55.11 -12.56 -8.08
CA ALA A 373 55.24 -14.01 -8.05
C ALA A 373 56.20 -14.50 -6.94
N LEU A 374 55.97 -15.72 -6.45
CA LEU A 374 56.97 -16.51 -5.71
C LEU A 374 57.49 -17.68 -6.58
N PRO A 375 58.78 -18.04 -6.47
CA PRO A 375 59.38 -19.19 -7.17
C PRO A 375 58.99 -20.55 -6.53
N PRO A 376 59.28 -21.70 -7.19
CA PRO A 376 58.69 -22.99 -6.85
C PRO A 376 59.27 -23.69 -5.62
N ARG A 377 58.58 -24.76 -5.20
CA ARG A 377 58.75 -25.48 -3.93
C ARG A 377 59.96 -26.45 -3.92
N GLY A 378 60.60 -26.56 -2.76
CA GLY A 378 61.45 -27.68 -2.35
C GLY A 378 60.76 -28.58 -1.32
N ASP A 379 61.40 -29.71 -0.99
CA ASP A 379 60.78 -30.90 -0.38
C ASP A 379 60.37 -30.84 1.11
N ARG A 380 59.55 -31.83 1.51
CA ARG A 380 59.14 -32.11 2.90
C ARG A 380 60.25 -32.84 3.68
N PRO A 381 60.18 -32.91 5.03
CA PRO A 381 59.53 -34.09 5.63
C PRO A 381 58.62 -33.78 6.85
N SER A 382 58.16 -34.83 7.52
CA SER A 382 56.98 -34.93 8.40
C SER A 382 57.20 -34.69 9.91
N CYS A 383 56.15 -34.22 10.60
CA CYS A 383 55.74 -34.66 11.95
C CYS A 383 54.23 -34.31 12.14
N ALA A 384 53.34 -35.28 12.38
CA ALA A 384 52.97 -35.89 13.68
C ALA A 384 51.83 -35.13 14.42
N ARG A 385 50.71 -35.83 14.69
CA ARG A 385 49.56 -35.36 15.50
C ARG A 385 49.63 -35.91 16.93
N PRO A 386 49.02 -35.22 17.90
CA PRO A 386 48.02 -35.82 18.81
C PRO A 386 46.69 -35.04 18.71
N ARG A 387 45.50 -35.66 18.62
CA ARG A 387 44.74 -36.50 19.57
C ARG A 387 44.22 -35.76 20.83
N ASP A 388 42.91 -35.59 20.81
CA ASP A 388 41.92 -35.79 21.89
C ASP A 388 42.05 -35.06 23.24
N ALA A 389 41.03 -34.23 23.54
CA ALA A 389 40.47 -34.10 24.88
C ALA A 389 38.95 -33.84 24.79
N ARG A 390 38.14 -34.70 25.43
CA ARG A 390 36.70 -34.50 25.67
C ARG A 390 36.48 -34.12 27.14
N THR A 391 35.58 -33.19 27.40
CA THR A 391 34.84 -33.03 28.68
C THR A 391 33.50 -32.36 28.35
N GLN A 392 32.39 -33.09 28.46
CA GLN A 392 31.44 -33.04 29.59
C GLN A 392 30.92 -31.60 29.86
N ALA A 393 29.69 -31.24 29.47
CA ALA A 393 28.38 -31.75 29.92
C ALA A 393 28.07 -31.42 31.39
N GLY A 394 27.11 -30.52 31.59
CA GLY A 394 26.65 -30.06 32.90
C GLY A 394 25.22 -29.52 32.83
N THR A 395 24.26 -30.44 32.78
CA THR A 395 22.83 -30.12 32.90
C THR A 395 22.46 -29.84 34.35
N VAL A 396 21.75 -28.75 34.61
CA VAL A 396 21.03 -28.51 35.88
C VAL A 396 19.58 -28.19 35.55
N THR A 397 18.68 -29.06 35.99
CA THR A 397 17.25 -28.81 36.15
C THR A 397 16.91 -28.84 37.64
N VAL A 398 15.75 -28.28 38.03
CA VAL A 398 14.73 -28.86 38.95
C VAL A 398 13.94 -27.77 39.75
N ARG A 399 12.60 -27.89 39.67
CA ARG A 399 11.51 -27.42 40.58
C ARG A 399 11.07 -25.95 40.64
N ASP A 400 9.90 -25.70 40.06
CA ASP A 400 8.60 -25.54 40.75
C ASP A 400 8.52 -24.87 42.14
N ALA A 401 7.69 -23.82 42.25
CA ALA A 401 6.71 -23.67 43.32
C ALA A 401 5.60 -22.64 42.98
N LEU A 402 4.36 -23.11 42.82
CA LEU A 402 3.13 -22.32 42.98
C LEU A 402 2.55 -22.57 44.38
N PRO A 403 1.71 -21.67 44.89
CA PRO A 403 0.53 -22.11 45.64
C PRO A 403 -0.77 -21.43 45.19
N ALA A 404 -1.90 -22.12 45.40
CA ALA A 404 -3.24 -21.70 44.99
C ALA A 404 -4.21 -21.48 46.18
N GLY A 405 -5.23 -20.65 45.98
CA GLY A 405 -6.40 -20.51 46.87
C GLY A 405 -7.51 -19.69 46.18
N LYS A 406 -8.64 -20.28 45.75
CA LYS A 406 -9.93 -20.43 46.49
C LYS A 406 -10.62 -19.07 46.81
N ARG A 407 -11.92 -18.84 46.63
CA ARG A 407 -13.07 -19.64 46.11
C ARG A 407 -14.26 -18.72 45.74
N THR A 408 -15.21 -19.30 45.01
CA THR A 408 -16.44 -18.84 44.29
C THR A 408 -17.62 -18.20 45.09
N PRO A 409 -18.71 -17.72 44.43
CA PRO A 409 -19.67 -16.67 44.91
C PRO A 409 -21.10 -17.17 45.26
N PRO A 410 -22.05 -16.23 45.55
CA PRO A 410 -23.45 -16.24 45.02
C PRO A 410 -23.99 -14.81 44.68
N ARG A 411 -25.18 -14.50 44.08
CA ARG A 411 -26.19 -15.17 43.20
C ARG A 411 -27.30 -14.16 42.73
N HIS A 412 -27.69 -14.16 41.44
CA HIS A 412 -29.00 -13.70 40.86
C HIS A 412 -29.45 -12.22 41.06
N THR A 413 -30.38 -11.59 40.31
CA THR A 413 -31.58 -11.96 39.51
C THR A 413 -31.73 -11.03 38.26
N ALA A 414 -32.07 -11.46 37.03
CA ALA A 414 -33.36 -11.92 36.43
C ALA A 414 -34.27 -10.80 35.82
N GLY A 415 -34.90 -11.09 34.65
CA GLY A 415 -35.80 -10.21 33.87
C GLY A 415 -35.13 -9.63 32.60
N ALA A 416 -35.38 -10.02 31.33
CA ALA A 416 -36.49 -10.64 30.58
C ALA A 416 -37.54 -9.64 30.02
N ALA A 417 -37.72 -9.66 28.68
CA ALA A 417 -38.77 -9.08 27.80
C ALA A 417 -39.20 -7.61 28.04
N ALA A 418 -39.22 -6.67 27.08
CA ALA A 418 -39.47 -6.72 25.63
C ALA A 418 -40.90 -7.10 25.23
N GLU A 419 -41.82 -6.13 25.25
CA GLU A 419 -43.04 -6.12 24.44
C GLU A 419 -43.51 -4.67 24.16
N LEU A 420 -43.87 -4.42 22.88
CA LEU A 420 -44.92 -3.54 22.36
C LEU A 420 -45.03 -2.06 22.82
N ASP A 421 -44.87 -1.15 21.86
CA ASP A 421 -45.94 -0.17 21.55
C ASP A 421 -46.06 0.03 20.02
N THR A 422 -47.13 0.70 19.58
CA THR A 422 -47.79 0.52 18.27
C THR A 422 -48.16 1.83 17.55
N ALA A 423 -48.47 1.70 16.25
CA ALA A 423 -49.34 2.57 15.42
C ALA A 423 -48.79 3.88 14.80
N GLY A 424 -49.43 4.28 13.68
CA GLY A 424 -49.10 5.42 12.79
C GLY A 424 -48.37 4.96 11.51
N GLU A 425 -48.96 4.77 10.32
CA GLU A 425 -49.92 5.60 9.55
C GLU A 425 -49.46 7.08 9.41
N ALA A 426 -49.46 7.73 8.24
CA ALA A 426 -49.63 7.34 6.83
C ALA A 426 -49.19 8.54 5.94
N GLU A 427 -49.07 8.37 4.60
CA GLU A 427 -49.18 9.45 3.58
C GLU A 427 -48.14 10.63 3.64
N GLU A 428 -47.92 11.48 2.64
CA GLU A 428 -47.88 11.40 1.16
C GLU A 428 -47.02 12.58 0.66
N LEU A 429 -46.64 12.60 -0.64
CA LEU A 429 -46.29 13.80 -1.44
C LEU A 429 -45.18 14.79 -0.97
N ALA A 430 -44.02 14.73 -1.65
CA ALA A 430 -43.44 15.86 -2.43
C ALA A 430 -42.26 15.39 -3.30
#